data_AF-A0A8B1NG69-F1
#
_entry.id   AF-A0A8B1NG69-F1
#
_cell.length_a   1.000
_cell.length_b   1.000
_cell.length_c   1.000
_cell.angle_alpha   90.00
_cell.angle_beta   90.00
_cell.angle_gamma   90.00
#
_symmetry.space_group_name_H-M   'P 1'
#
loop_
_entity.id
_entity.type
_entity.pdbx_description
1 polymer ?
#
loop_
_entity_poly.entity_id
_entity_poly.type
_entity_poly.pdbx_seq_one_letter_code
_entity_poly.pdbx_strand_id
1 'polypeptide(L)'
;MKLRRWDAKSRLVQRVGAVGAAAALAVVGTMSTAGAATPDLGSGRVLGKSELAFYPSHPGGAAASSRVIHCEMVFIGANHGAPHHSGHVPGTVNVRVRVTCTKPVRMIRAKIGLFSNHGSKINAYGSVGRAAARGNAALVCRTGYYQGESAAQITAPPGYHPPTANMAAKTSKVHLTRC
;
A
#
# COMPACT_ATOMS: atom_id res chain seq x y z
N MET A 1 -5.75 17.57 69.91
CA MET A 1 -7.19 17.73 69.62
C MET A 1 -7.47 17.32 68.17
N LYS A 2 -8.54 16.51 67.96
CA LYS A 2 -9.21 16.05 66.70
C LYS A 2 -8.37 15.20 65.71
N LEU A 3 -8.50 13.85 65.69
CA LEU A 3 -9.50 12.98 65.02
C LEU A 3 -9.47 13.13 63.47
N ARG A 4 -9.31 12.10 62.62
CA ARG A 4 -9.95 10.77 62.47
C ARG A 4 -8.99 9.85 61.65
N ARG A 5 -8.70 8.56 61.91
CA ARG A 5 -9.49 7.28 61.77
C ARG A 5 -10.21 7.19 60.40
N TRP A 6 -9.92 6.29 59.46
CA TRP A 6 -10.01 4.81 59.37
C TRP A 6 -9.64 4.43 57.90
N ASP A 7 -9.34 3.22 57.44
CA ASP A 7 -8.90 1.93 57.99
C ASP A 7 -8.36 1.11 56.80
N ALA A 8 -7.48 0.16 57.07
CA ALA A 8 -6.94 -0.80 56.11
C ALA A 8 -7.63 -2.16 56.26
N LYS A 9 -7.34 -3.06 55.29
CA LYS A 9 -7.48 -4.55 55.28
C LYS A 9 -8.66 -5.07 54.45
N SER A 10 -8.63 -6.22 53.78
CA SER A 10 -7.61 -7.21 53.37
C SER A 10 -8.38 -8.40 52.75
N ARG A 11 -7.70 -9.26 51.97
CA ARG A 11 -8.07 -10.65 51.58
C ARG A 11 -9.09 -10.75 50.43
N LEU A 12 -8.92 -11.65 49.46
CA LEU A 12 -9.03 -13.09 49.66
C LEU A 12 -8.36 -13.90 48.53
N VAL A 13 -7.56 -14.89 48.93
CA VAL A 13 -7.01 -15.99 48.14
C VAL A 13 -8.14 -16.94 47.74
N GLN A 14 -8.26 -17.27 46.45
CA GLN A 14 -9.30 -18.17 45.95
C GLN A 14 -8.77 -19.61 45.87
N ARG A 15 -9.53 -20.52 46.48
CA ARG A 15 -9.21 -21.91 46.80
C ARG A 15 -9.30 -22.85 45.59
N VAL A 16 -8.44 -23.85 45.60
CA VAL A 16 -8.52 -25.10 44.82
C VAL A 16 -9.65 -25.98 45.38
N GLY A 17 -10.44 -26.59 44.50
CA GLY A 17 -11.40 -27.64 44.82
C GLY A 17 -11.70 -28.48 43.57
N ALA A 18 -11.66 -29.81 43.70
CA ALA A 18 -11.70 -30.77 42.61
C ALA A 18 -13.00 -31.61 42.59
N VAL A 19 -13.21 -32.25 41.43
CA VAL A 19 -13.97 -33.47 41.09
C VAL A 19 -15.48 -33.36 40.80
N GLY A 20 -15.88 -33.86 39.61
CA GLY A 20 -17.22 -34.33 39.28
C GLY A 20 -17.50 -34.40 37.76
N ALA A 21 -17.52 -35.61 37.19
CA ALA A 21 -17.66 -35.88 35.75
C ALA A 21 -19.13 -36.03 35.30
N ALA A 22 -19.45 -35.60 34.07
CA ALA A 22 -20.47 -36.21 33.21
C ALA A 22 -20.31 -35.76 31.76
N ALA A 23 -20.46 -36.72 30.84
CA ALA A 23 -20.16 -36.63 29.42
C ALA A 23 -21.15 -35.79 28.61
N ALA A 24 -20.63 -35.07 27.62
CA ALA A 24 -21.37 -34.70 26.41
C ALA A 24 -20.42 -34.79 25.21
N LEU A 25 -20.66 -35.78 24.35
CA LEU A 25 -20.07 -35.90 23.03
C LEU A 25 -20.50 -34.68 22.19
N ALA A 26 -19.64 -33.67 22.10
CA ALA A 26 -19.79 -32.59 21.15
C ALA A 26 -18.83 -32.85 19.99
N VAL A 27 -19.41 -33.15 18.83
CA VAL A 27 -18.73 -33.29 17.54
C VAL A 27 -17.86 -32.05 17.33
N VAL A 28 -16.54 -32.26 17.29
CA VAL A 28 -15.58 -31.23 16.91
C VAL A 28 -15.73 -31.01 15.41
N GLY A 29 -16.69 -30.17 15.05
CA GLY A 29 -16.73 -29.56 13.73
C GLY A 29 -15.50 -28.68 13.61
N THR A 30 -14.53 -29.11 12.80
CA THR A 30 -13.43 -28.28 12.35
C THR A 30 -14.00 -27.12 11.54
N MET A 31 -14.37 -26.04 12.21
CA MET A 31 -14.59 -24.77 11.54
C MET A 31 -13.23 -24.27 11.09
N SER A 32 -12.84 -24.67 9.88
CA SER A 32 -11.83 -23.98 9.10
C SER A 32 -12.32 -22.55 8.92
N THR A 33 -11.91 -21.68 9.83
CA THR A 33 -11.89 -20.25 9.55
C THR A 33 -10.92 -20.10 8.38
N ALA A 34 -11.48 -19.97 7.18
CA ALA A 34 -10.75 -19.51 6.03
C ALA A 34 -10.24 -18.12 6.39
N GLY A 35 -9.02 -18.06 6.91
CA GLY A 35 -8.30 -16.81 7.05
C GLY A 35 -8.33 -16.17 5.68
N ALA A 36 -8.99 -15.01 5.57
CA ALA A 36 -8.92 -14.19 4.39
C ALA A 36 -7.43 -14.04 4.08
N ALA A 37 -6.99 -14.64 2.98
CA ALA A 37 -5.63 -14.49 2.51
C ALA A 37 -5.45 -12.99 2.26
N THR A 38 -4.82 -12.29 3.20
CA THR A 38 -4.21 -11.00 2.92
C THR A 38 -3.25 -11.27 1.76
N PRO A 39 -3.44 -10.66 0.58
CA PRO A 39 -2.47 -10.81 -0.48
C PRO A 39 -1.13 -10.35 0.09
N ASP A 40 -0.19 -11.29 0.10
CA ASP A 40 1.21 -11.05 0.40
C ASP A 40 1.65 -9.86 -0.47
N LEU A 41 2.00 -8.76 0.17
CA LEU A 41 2.71 -7.67 -0.48
C LEU A 41 4.12 -8.19 -0.73
N GLY A 42 4.25 -8.95 -1.82
CA GLY A 42 5.41 -9.75 -2.18
C GLY A 42 6.73 -9.13 -1.73
N SER A 43 7.38 -9.84 -0.81
CA SER A 43 8.78 -9.68 -0.49
C SER A 43 9.61 -10.00 -1.75
N GLY A 44 10.11 -8.97 -2.44
CA GLY A 44 11.01 -9.17 -3.57
C GLY A 44 11.14 -7.94 -4.47
N ARG A 45 12.19 -7.15 -4.26
CA ARG A 45 12.67 -6.04 -5.11
C ARG A 45 11.59 -5.35 -5.96
N VAL A 46 10.95 -4.34 -5.39
CA VAL A 46 10.11 -3.43 -6.17
C VAL A 46 11.02 -2.53 -7.02
N LEU A 47 11.21 -2.92 -8.28
CA LEU A 47 11.86 -2.11 -9.32
C LEU A 47 11.01 -0.85 -9.60
N GLY A 48 11.55 0.13 -10.33
CA GLY A 48 10.87 1.38 -10.69
C GLY A 48 9.60 1.22 -11.55
N LYS A 49 9.12 -0.01 -11.71
CA LYS A 49 7.96 -0.43 -12.46
C LYS A 49 7.19 -1.53 -11.70
N SER A 50 5.86 -1.45 -11.70
CA SER A 50 4.98 -2.56 -11.30
C SER A 50 3.79 -2.67 -12.25
N GLU A 51 3.28 -3.89 -12.40
CA GLU A 51 2.22 -4.23 -13.34
C GLU A 51 1.12 -5.06 -12.66
N LEU A 52 -0.10 -4.93 -13.15
CA LEU A 52 -1.22 -5.81 -12.82
C LEU A 52 -2.21 -5.89 -13.98
N ALA A 53 -3.13 -6.85 -13.91
CA ALA A 53 -4.19 -6.99 -14.90
C ALA A 53 -5.56 -7.22 -14.26
N PHE A 54 -6.60 -6.70 -14.91
CA PHE A 54 -7.99 -7.00 -14.64
C PHE A 54 -8.59 -7.82 -15.77
N TYR A 55 -9.24 -8.92 -15.41
CA TYR A 55 -9.83 -9.86 -16.35
C TYR A 55 -11.35 -9.70 -16.36
N PRO A 56 -12.02 -9.84 -17.51
CA PRO A 56 -13.48 -9.92 -17.54
C PRO A 56 -13.96 -11.11 -16.70
N SER A 57 -14.98 -10.91 -15.86
CA SER A 57 -15.54 -11.97 -15.01
C SER A 57 -16.21 -13.08 -15.81
N HIS A 58 -16.64 -12.79 -17.04
CA HIS A 58 -17.24 -13.77 -17.96
C HIS A 58 -16.43 -13.79 -19.27
N PRO A 59 -15.33 -14.56 -19.33
CA PRO A 59 -14.46 -14.60 -20.50
C PRO A 59 -15.09 -15.48 -21.60
N GLY A 60 -16.00 -14.93 -22.39
CA GLY A 60 -16.53 -15.60 -23.58
C GLY A 60 -15.54 -15.53 -24.76
N GLY A 61 -14.80 -16.62 -25.01
CA GLY A 61 -14.00 -16.84 -26.23
C GLY A 61 -12.76 -15.94 -26.40
N ALA A 62 -12.10 -16.00 -27.56
CA ALA A 62 -10.89 -15.22 -27.87
C ALA A 62 -11.08 -13.68 -27.78
N ALA A 63 -12.33 -13.20 -27.92
CA ALA A 63 -12.68 -11.79 -27.68
C ALA A 63 -12.56 -11.38 -26.20
N ALA A 64 -12.41 -12.31 -25.27
CA ALA A 64 -12.20 -12.01 -23.86
C ALA A 64 -10.75 -11.60 -23.53
N SER A 65 -9.74 -12.07 -24.28
CA SER A 65 -8.34 -11.68 -24.04
C SER A 65 -8.09 -10.22 -24.43
N SER A 66 -8.70 -9.74 -25.51
CA SER A 66 -8.68 -8.31 -25.89
C SER A 66 -9.44 -7.41 -24.90
N ARG A 67 -10.21 -8.00 -24.00
CA ARG A 67 -10.93 -7.27 -22.96
C ARG A 67 -10.08 -6.99 -21.71
N VAL A 68 -8.98 -7.72 -21.49
CA VAL A 68 -8.08 -7.54 -20.32
C VAL A 68 -7.58 -6.10 -20.22
N ILE A 69 -7.62 -5.54 -19.00
CA ILE A 69 -7.10 -4.21 -18.69
C ILE A 69 -5.75 -4.40 -18.00
N HIS A 70 -4.66 -4.02 -18.68
CA HIS A 70 -3.33 -4.03 -18.10
C HIS A 70 -3.05 -2.66 -17.52
N CYS A 71 -2.54 -2.62 -16.30
CA CYS A 71 -2.13 -1.39 -15.63
C CYS A 71 -0.66 -1.45 -15.23
N GLU A 72 0.02 -0.33 -15.37
CA GLU A 72 1.45 -0.16 -15.10
C GLU A 72 1.66 1.09 -14.24
N MET A 73 2.48 0.99 -13.20
CA MET A 73 3.04 2.13 -12.47
C MET A 73 4.52 2.26 -12.78
N VAL A 74 4.96 3.43 -13.25
CA VAL A 74 6.36 3.71 -13.56
C VAL A 74 6.76 5.08 -13.05
N PHE A 75 7.97 5.17 -12.47
CA PHE A 75 8.63 6.46 -12.23
C PHE A 75 9.12 7.06 -13.55
N ILE A 76 8.77 8.31 -13.81
CA ILE A 76 9.04 9.01 -15.07
C ILE A 76 9.95 10.21 -14.84
N GLY A 77 10.72 10.59 -15.86
CA GLY A 77 11.65 11.73 -15.81
C GLY A 77 13.08 11.31 -16.17
N ALA A 78 14.05 12.20 -15.93
CA ALA A 78 15.45 11.90 -16.14
C ALA A 78 15.90 10.73 -15.24
N ASN A 79 17.03 10.10 -15.60
CA ASN A 79 17.62 8.99 -14.85
C ASN A 79 16.63 7.85 -14.55
N HIS A 80 15.77 7.53 -15.53
CA HIS A 80 14.71 6.51 -15.39
C HIS A 80 13.77 6.76 -14.20
N GLY A 81 13.52 8.04 -13.89
CA GLY A 81 12.63 8.46 -12.81
C GLY A 81 13.25 8.41 -11.41
N ALA A 82 14.54 8.11 -11.28
CA ALA A 82 15.25 8.24 -10.01
C ALA A 82 15.31 9.71 -9.55
N PRO A 83 15.35 9.98 -8.23
CA PRO A 83 15.51 11.34 -7.71
C PRO A 83 16.72 12.02 -8.33
N HIS A 84 16.54 13.23 -8.83
CA HIS A 84 17.62 14.03 -9.37
C HIS A 84 17.32 15.50 -9.12
N HIS A 85 18.36 16.33 -9.18
CA HIS A 85 18.18 17.77 -9.14
C HIS A 85 17.26 18.19 -10.30
N SER A 86 16.17 18.89 -9.97
CA SER A 86 15.21 19.37 -10.94
C SER A 86 15.82 20.45 -11.84
N GLY A 87 15.86 20.18 -13.14
CA GLY A 87 16.19 21.21 -14.14
C GLY A 87 15.07 22.23 -14.39
N HIS A 88 13.87 22.03 -13.82
CA HIS A 88 12.73 22.94 -14.00
C HIS A 88 12.47 23.84 -12.79
N VAL A 89 12.79 23.36 -11.59
CA VAL A 89 12.64 24.13 -10.35
C VAL A 89 14.00 24.14 -9.65
N PRO A 90 14.80 25.20 -9.84
CA PRO A 90 16.12 25.33 -9.24
C PRO A 90 16.10 25.08 -7.72
N GLY A 91 17.15 24.46 -7.19
CA GLY A 91 17.27 24.15 -5.76
C GLY A 91 16.35 23.03 -5.25
N THR A 92 15.72 22.23 -6.11
CA THR A 92 14.87 21.09 -5.69
C THR A 92 15.32 19.75 -6.24
N VAL A 93 14.94 18.68 -5.53
CA VAL A 93 14.97 17.28 -6.00
C VAL A 93 13.53 16.84 -6.15
N ASN A 94 13.19 16.18 -7.27
CA ASN A 94 11.86 15.66 -7.48
C ASN A 94 11.86 14.20 -7.93
N VAL A 95 10.70 13.57 -7.74
CA VAL A 95 10.33 12.31 -8.38
C VAL A 95 8.92 12.44 -8.91
N ARG A 96 8.69 11.82 -10.06
CA ARG A 96 7.39 11.79 -10.73
C ARG A 96 7.01 10.36 -11.02
N VAL A 97 5.74 10.05 -10.88
CA VAL A 97 5.19 8.72 -11.16
C VAL A 97 3.99 8.84 -12.08
N ARG A 98 3.78 7.80 -12.89
CA ARG A 98 2.60 7.64 -13.73
C ARG A 98 2.01 6.26 -13.49
N VAL A 99 0.70 6.20 -13.27
CA VAL A 99 -0.10 4.98 -13.40
C VAL A 99 -0.84 5.07 -14.73
N THR A 100 -0.73 4.04 -15.57
CA THR A 100 -1.42 3.94 -16.86
C THR A 100 -2.07 2.58 -16.99
N CYS A 101 -3.33 2.55 -17.40
CA CYS A 101 -4.07 1.36 -17.76
C CYS A 101 -4.38 1.37 -19.26
N THR A 102 -4.49 0.21 -19.90
CA THR A 102 -4.84 0.10 -21.34
C THR A 102 -6.25 0.57 -21.65
N LYS A 103 -7.12 0.67 -20.64
CA LYS A 103 -8.50 1.16 -20.73
C LYS A 103 -8.85 2.04 -19.54
N PRO A 104 -9.89 2.89 -19.64
CA PRO A 104 -10.42 3.63 -18.49
C PRO A 104 -10.82 2.67 -17.36
N VAL A 105 -10.41 3.02 -16.15
CA VAL A 105 -10.79 2.32 -14.92
C VAL A 105 -11.74 3.20 -14.10
N ARG A 106 -12.45 2.61 -13.14
CA ARG A 106 -13.40 3.36 -12.31
C ARG A 106 -12.68 4.41 -11.48
N MET A 107 -11.56 4.04 -10.86
CA MET A 107 -10.78 4.94 -10.00
C MET A 107 -9.32 4.50 -9.94
N ILE A 108 -8.43 5.49 -9.95
CA ILE A 108 -7.04 5.38 -9.51
C ILE A 108 -6.92 6.27 -8.28
N ARG A 109 -6.57 5.70 -7.12
CA ARG A 109 -6.30 6.45 -5.88
C ARG A 109 -4.89 6.12 -5.42
N ALA A 110 -4.03 7.12 -5.32
CA ALA A 110 -2.61 6.88 -5.13
C ALA A 110 -1.92 7.94 -4.27
N LYS A 111 -0.71 7.60 -3.81
CA LYS A 111 0.21 8.49 -3.11
C LYS A 111 1.62 8.31 -3.68
N ILE A 112 2.35 9.41 -3.82
CA ILE A 112 3.77 9.42 -4.15
C ILE A 112 4.53 10.09 -3.01
N GLY A 113 5.66 9.50 -2.62
CA GLY A 113 6.57 10.02 -1.62
C GLY A 113 7.97 10.24 -2.18
N LEU A 114 8.62 11.32 -1.75
CA LEU A 114 10.05 11.52 -1.86
C LEU A 114 10.63 11.51 -0.45
N PHE A 115 11.58 10.62 -0.20
CA PHE A 115 12.22 10.42 1.10
C PHE A 115 13.70 10.76 0.98
N SER A 116 14.22 11.45 1.99
CA SER A 116 15.63 11.76 2.13
C SER A 116 16.09 11.59 3.57
N ASN A 117 17.40 11.63 3.81
CA ASN A 117 17.96 11.73 5.16
C ASN A 117 17.61 13.06 5.87
N HIS A 118 17.06 14.06 5.15
CA HIS A 118 16.70 15.38 5.68
C HIS A 118 15.19 15.60 5.82
N GLY A 119 14.38 14.60 5.50
CA GLY A 119 12.92 14.68 5.57
C GLY A 119 12.22 14.01 4.39
N SER A 120 10.89 14.10 4.37
CA SER A 120 10.05 13.49 3.35
C SER A 120 8.90 14.39 2.92
N LYS A 121 8.39 14.15 1.70
CA LYS A 121 7.17 14.77 1.17
C LYS A 121 6.31 13.69 0.55
N ILE A 122 5.04 13.63 0.96
CA ILE A 122 4.04 12.70 0.41
C ILE A 122 2.88 13.51 -0.17
N ASN A 123 2.53 13.24 -1.42
CA ASN A 123 1.41 13.89 -2.11
C ASN A 123 0.42 12.82 -2.61
N ALA A 124 -0.87 13.10 -2.46
CA ALA A 124 -1.92 12.28 -3.07
C ALA A 124 -2.06 12.61 -4.57
N TYR A 125 -2.41 11.61 -5.37
CA TYR A 125 -2.77 11.78 -6.78
C TYR A 125 -3.79 10.71 -7.19
N GLY A 126 -4.49 10.93 -8.31
CA GLY A 126 -5.50 9.98 -8.76
C GLY A 126 -6.34 10.50 -9.92
N SER A 127 -7.29 9.69 -10.34
CA SER A 127 -8.27 10.02 -11.38
C SER A 127 -9.50 9.13 -11.26
N VAL A 128 -10.68 9.64 -11.64
CA VAL A 128 -11.94 8.88 -11.70
C VAL A 128 -12.33 8.73 -13.18
N GLY A 129 -12.68 7.51 -13.61
CA GLY A 129 -13.13 7.24 -14.98
C GLY A 129 -12.07 7.46 -16.07
N ARG A 130 -10.77 7.53 -15.71
CA ARG A 130 -9.66 7.75 -16.65
C ARG A 130 -8.73 6.56 -16.64
N ALA A 131 -7.98 6.41 -17.74
CA ALA A 131 -6.98 5.35 -17.90
C ALA A 131 -5.63 5.71 -17.26
N ALA A 132 -5.42 6.95 -16.81
CA ALA A 132 -4.12 7.37 -16.30
C ALA A 132 -4.21 8.43 -15.21
N ALA A 133 -3.25 8.39 -14.29
CA ALA A 133 -3.02 9.40 -13.27
C ALA A 133 -1.50 9.66 -13.12
N ARG A 134 -1.12 10.88 -12.72
CA ARG A 134 0.28 11.26 -12.51
C ARG A 134 0.45 11.93 -11.16
N GLY A 135 1.59 11.70 -10.52
CA GLY A 135 1.97 12.31 -9.25
C GLY A 135 3.37 12.90 -9.31
N ASN A 136 3.64 13.88 -8.45
CA ASN A 136 4.95 14.48 -8.23
C ASN A 136 5.17 14.71 -6.73
N ALA A 137 6.37 14.45 -6.24
CA ALA A 137 6.84 14.86 -4.93
C ALA A 137 8.20 15.54 -5.07
N ALA A 138 8.41 16.63 -4.34
CA ALA A 138 9.63 17.41 -4.39
C ALA A 138 10.07 17.86 -2.99
N LEU A 139 11.38 17.95 -2.81
CA LEU A 139 12.05 18.45 -1.62
C LEU A 139 13.07 19.52 -2.04
N VAL A 140 13.46 20.36 -1.08
CA VAL A 140 14.65 21.20 -1.24
C VAL A 140 15.88 20.29 -1.45
N CYS A 141 16.73 20.65 -2.41
CA CYS A 141 17.94 19.92 -2.72
C CYS A 141 18.97 20.14 -1.61
N ARG A 142 19.47 19.04 -1.05
CA ARG A 142 20.60 19.00 -0.11
C ARG A 142 21.46 17.80 -0.47
N THR A 143 22.76 17.85 -0.20
CA THR A 143 23.61 16.66 -0.34
C THR A 143 23.10 15.55 0.58
N GLY A 144 22.89 14.36 0.04
CA GLY A 144 22.32 13.26 0.80
C GLY A 144 21.70 12.16 -0.04
N TYR A 145 21.06 11.21 0.65
CA TYR A 145 20.38 10.08 0.02
C TYR A 145 18.93 10.40 -0.24
N TYR A 146 18.44 10.03 -1.42
CA TYR A 146 17.05 10.19 -1.83
C TYR A 146 16.47 8.88 -2.39
N GLN A 147 15.17 8.66 -2.16
CA GLN A 147 14.41 7.57 -2.77
C GLN A 147 12.95 8.01 -2.99
N GLY A 148 12.42 7.69 -4.17
CA GLY A 148 11.00 7.82 -4.46
C GLY A 148 10.24 6.53 -4.14
N GLU A 149 9.05 6.65 -3.58
CA GLU A 149 8.11 5.54 -3.43
C GLU A 149 6.71 5.94 -3.89
N SER A 150 5.94 5.01 -4.41
CA SER A 150 4.56 5.25 -4.81
C SER A 150 3.72 4.01 -4.53
N ALA A 151 2.46 4.24 -4.14
CA ALA A 151 1.46 3.20 -3.96
C ALA A 151 0.12 3.66 -4.54
N ALA A 152 -0.59 2.76 -5.20
CA ALA A 152 -1.90 3.02 -5.77
C ALA A 152 -2.84 1.85 -5.53
N GLN A 153 -4.11 2.19 -5.29
CA GLN A 153 -5.24 1.30 -5.40
C GLN A 153 -5.98 1.64 -6.69
N ILE A 154 -6.15 0.64 -7.55
CA ILE A 154 -6.90 0.74 -8.81
C ILE A 154 -8.19 -0.03 -8.66
N THR A 155 -9.28 0.60 -9.09
CA THR A 155 -10.62 0.03 -9.04
C THR A 155 -11.12 -0.21 -10.46
N ALA A 156 -11.40 -1.47 -10.79
CA ALA A 156 -11.84 -1.86 -12.12
C ALA A 156 -13.27 -1.39 -12.42
N PRO A 157 -13.65 -1.26 -13.70
CA PRO A 157 -15.05 -1.14 -14.09
C PRO A 157 -15.87 -2.38 -13.64
N PRO A 158 -17.21 -2.28 -13.53
CA PRO A 158 -18.07 -3.45 -13.31
C PRO A 158 -17.83 -4.56 -14.34
N GLY A 159 -17.95 -5.83 -13.91
CA GLY A 159 -17.73 -7.00 -14.76
C GLY A 159 -16.27 -7.41 -14.94
N TYR A 160 -15.36 -6.86 -14.14
CA TYR A 160 -13.94 -7.24 -14.10
C TYR A 160 -13.53 -7.80 -12.73
N HIS A 161 -12.53 -8.68 -12.73
CA HIS A 161 -11.91 -9.28 -11.56
C HIS A 161 -10.37 -9.11 -11.58
N PRO A 162 -9.73 -8.79 -10.45
CA PRO A 162 -10.37 -8.40 -9.19
C PRO A 162 -11.08 -7.04 -9.29
N PRO A 163 -12.09 -6.74 -8.46
CA PRO A 163 -12.76 -5.42 -8.49
C PRO A 163 -11.83 -4.28 -8.06
N THR A 164 -10.82 -4.60 -7.25
CA THR A 164 -9.76 -3.67 -6.81
C THR A 164 -8.43 -4.40 -6.76
N ALA A 165 -7.35 -3.71 -7.12
CA ALA A 165 -5.99 -4.21 -6.98
C ALA A 165 -5.04 -3.09 -6.52
N ASN A 166 -3.99 -3.46 -5.81
CA ASN A 166 -2.97 -2.54 -5.32
C ASN A 166 -1.67 -2.74 -6.11
N MET A 167 -0.92 -1.65 -6.31
CA MET A 167 0.42 -1.66 -6.89
C MET A 167 1.32 -0.69 -6.13
N ALA A 168 2.59 -1.05 -6.02
CA ALA A 168 3.62 -0.20 -5.44
C ALA A 168 4.85 -0.18 -6.33
N ALA A 169 5.59 0.93 -6.32
CA ALA A 169 6.85 1.10 -7.02
C ALA A 169 7.84 1.85 -6.13
N LYS A 170 9.14 1.58 -6.26
CA LYS A 170 10.21 2.37 -5.63
C LYS A 170 11.31 2.66 -6.63
N THR A 171 11.93 3.83 -6.54
CA THR A 171 13.14 4.13 -7.31
C THR A 171 14.35 3.45 -6.67
N SER A 172 15.47 3.41 -7.40
CA SER A 172 16.78 3.25 -6.75
C SER A 172 16.97 4.34 -5.69
N LYS A 173 17.65 3.98 -4.61
CA LYS A 173 18.17 4.96 -3.66
C LYS A 173 19.44 5.58 -4.25
N VAL A 174 19.48 6.90 -4.34
CA VAL A 174 20.58 7.63 -4.98
C VAL A 174 21.22 8.57 -3.97
N HIS A 175 22.55 8.71 -4.04
CA HIS A 175 23.27 9.73 -3.29
C HIS A 175 23.54 10.92 -4.21
N LEU A 176 22.94 12.07 -3.89
CA LEU A 176 23.16 13.31 -4.62
C LEU A 176 24.25 14.10 -3.91
N THR A 177 25.36 14.35 -4.59
CA THR A 177 26.49 15.15 -4.07
C THR A 177 26.41 16.61 -4.47
N ARG A 178 25.62 16.94 -5.51
CA ARG A 178 25.46 18.29 -6.03
C ARG A 178 24.00 18.72 -6.00
N CYS A 179 23.86 19.90 -5.43
CA CYS A 179 22.74 20.83 -5.38
C CYS A 179 23.40 22.21 -5.48
#